data_AF-A0AAV5X529-F1
#
_entry.id   AF-A0AAV5X529-F1
#
_cell.length_a   1.000
_cell.length_b   1.000
_cell.length_c   1.000
_cell.angle_alpha   90.00
_cell.angle_beta   90.00
_cell.angle_gamma   90.00
#
_symmetry.space_group_name_H-M   'P 1'
#
loop_
_entity.id
_entity.type
_entity.pdbx_description
1 polymer ?
#
loop_
_entity_poly.entity_id
_entity_poly.type
_entity_poly.pdbx_seq_one_letter_code
_entity_poly.pdbx_strand_id
1 'polypeptide(L)'
;MEPMEEDEGVNMAQDIREALPAPSFLPVHEVIPRLTLYERVRLDSLTSINFLEFQGNPSLNICMHPERHILFKGFRILEKRIERLLTQGNTEGEDRIDAFLVFLKLGHISLLAGDYARALSAYQQAHSMAEDHFWKDSGAYHGLGIVYLHFKAYGWLVSCFV
;
A
#
# COMPACT_ATOMS: atom_id res chain seq x y z
N MET A 1 20.63 26.58 77.07
CA MET A 1 19.28 26.90 76.59
C MET A 1 19.27 26.45 75.15
N GLU A 2 18.78 25.24 74.90
CA GLU A 2 18.57 24.73 73.53
C GLU A 2 17.44 25.52 72.85
N PRO A 3 17.50 25.65 71.53
CA PRO A 3 16.34 25.32 70.71
C PRO A 3 16.74 24.50 69.48
N MET A 4 16.17 23.30 69.34
CA MET A 4 15.01 22.96 68.50
C MET A 4 15.38 22.68 67.04
N GLU A 5 15.32 21.39 66.72
CA GLU A 5 15.27 20.83 65.38
C GLU A 5 14.08 21.40 64.61
N GLU A 6 14.32 21.90 63.40
CA GLU A 6 13.31 22.03 62.35
C GLU A 6 13.71 21.09 61.21
N ASP A 7 13.07 19.93 61.20
CA ASP A 7 12.99 19.01 60.06
C ASP A 7 11.82 19.48 59.19
N GLU A 8 12.08 19.96 57.96
CA GLU A 8 11.06 19.96 56.92
C GLU A 8 11.67 19.69 55.53
N GLY A 9 11.39 18.48 55.04
CA GLY A 9 10.87 18.32 53.68
C GLY A 9 11.91 18.25 52.57
N VAL A 10 12.64 17.14 52.52
CA VAL A 10 13.31 16.69 51.28
C VAL A 10 12.28 16.72 50.14
N ASN A 11 12.56 17.55 49.15
CA ASN A 11 11.78 17.84 47.96
C ASN A 11 11.71 16.59 47.04
N MET A 12 10.98 15.55 47.48
CA MET A 12 10.78 14.27 46.80
C MET A 12 9.64 14.32 45.75
N ALA A 13 9.20 15.51 45.36
CA ALA A 13 8.16 15.70 44.35
C ALA A 13 8.70 16.23 43.01
N GLN A 14 9.96 16.65 42.94
CA GLN A 14 10.54 17.23 41.71
C GLN A 14 11.25 16.22 40.80
N ASP A 15 11.58 15.01 41.28
CA ASP A 15 12.35 14.02 40.49
C ASP A 15 11.52 13.02 39.66
N ILE A 16 10.19 12.98 39.78
CA ILE A 16 9.36 12.08 38.94
C ILE A 16 8.93 12.74 37.62
N ARG A 17 9.57 13.86 37.25
CA ARG A 17 9.43 14.50 35.93
C ARG A 17 10.56 14.11 34.97
N GLU A 18 11.27 13.03 35.28
CA GLU A 18 12.21 12.41 34.36
C GLU A 18 11.45 11.79 33.19
N ALA A 19 11.35 12.58 32.13
CA ALA A 19 11.13 12.24 30.74
C ALA A 19 10.75 10.77 30.48
N LEU A 20 9.44 10.47 30.55
CA LEU A 20 8.92 9.45 29.62
C LEU A 20 9.26 9.98 28.22
N PRO A 21 10.08 9.29 27.41
CA PRO A 21 10.24 9.68 26.02
C PRO A 21 8.84 9.72 25.43
N ALA A 22 8.44 10.89 24.91
CA ALA A 22 7.19 10.99 24.16
C ALA A 22 7.17 9.80 23.20
N PRO A 23 6.07 9.03 23.10
CA PRO A 23 6.02 7.91 22.18
C PRO A 23 6.44 8.49 20.84
N SER A 24 7.56 8.00 20.30
CA SER A 24 8.06 8.44 19.02
C SER A 24 7.01 8.00 18.01
N PHE A 25 6.05 8.88 17.75
CA PHE A 25 5.05 8.67 16.72
C PHE A 25 5.85 8.65 15.44
N LEU A 26 6.21 7.44 15.00
CA LEU A 26 6.72 7.25 13.66
C LEU A 26 5.67 7.86 12.74
N PRO A 27 6.10 8.74 11.82
CA PRO A 27 5.17 9.40 10.94
C PRO A 27 4.35 8.33 10.20
N VAL A 28 3.05 8.57 10.01
CA VAL A 28 2.09 7.56 9.52
C VAL A 28 2.55 6.84 8.23
N HIS A 29 3.45 7.47 7.46
CA HIS A 29 4.03 6.91 6.24
C HIS A 29 5.07 5.79 6.47
N GLU A 30 5.61 5.60 7.67
CA GLU A 30 6.61 4.56 8.00
C GLU A 30 6.02 3.32 8.68
N VAL A 31 4.81 3.44 9.24
CA VAL A 31 4.17 2.32 9.95
C VAL A 31 3.65 1.30 8.93
N ILE A 32 4.34 0.16 8.83
CA ILE A 32 3.88 -0.97 8.02
C ILE A 32 2.63 -1.56 8.70
N PRO A 33 1.46 -1.54 8.02
CA PRO A 33 0.25 -2.07 8.61
C PRO A 33 0.35 -3.59 8.78
N ARG A 34 -0.25 -4.11 9.85
CA ARG A 34 -0.35 -5.56 10.07
C ARG A 34 -1.62 -6.10 9.40
N LEU A 35 -1.46 -7.19 8.66
CA LEU A 35 -2.56 -7.96 8.07
C LEU A 35 -2.93 -9.14 8.99
N THR A 36 -4.23 -9.31 9.24
CA THR A 36 -4.79 -10.54 9.80
C THR A 36 -4.70 -11.69 8.80
N LEU A 37 -4.88 -12.94 9.25
CA LEU A 37 -4.83 -14.11 8.34
C LEU A 37 -5.88 -14.02 7.22
N TYR A 38 -7.11 -13.62 7.58
CA TYR A 38 -8.18 -13.42 6.61
C TYR A 38 -7.80 -12.37 5.56
N GLU A 39 -7.27 -11.23 6.00
CA GLU A 39 -6.85 -10.15 5.09
C GLU A 39 -5.73 -10.59 4.15
N ARG A 40 -4.79 -11.44 4.59
CA ARG A 40 -3.72 -11.97 3.73
C ARG A 40 -4.28 -12.87 2.63
N VAL A 41 -5.12 -13.85 3.02
CA VAL A 41 -5.73 -14.77 2.06
C VAL A 41 -6.58 -14.00 1.05
N ARG A 42 -7.36 -13.02 1.51
CA ARG A 42 -8.14 -12.16 0.63
C ARG A 42 -7.24 -11.33 -0.28
N LEU A 43 -6.18 -10.72 0.25
CA LEU A 43 -5.24 -9.95 -0.55
C LEU A 43 -4.61 -10.81 -1.66
N ASP A 44 -4.23 -12.05 -1.35
CA ASP A 44 -3.64 -12.98 -2.31
C ASP A 44 -4.64 -13.41 -3.39
N SER A 45 -5.93 -13.55 -3.06
CA SER A 45 -6.96 -13.88 -4.05
C SER A 45 -7.31 -12.71 -4.99
N LEU A 46 -7.01 -11.46 -4.59
CA LEU A 46 -7.40 -10.28 -5.38
C LEU A 46 -6.57 -10.14 -6.67
N THR A 47 -7.27 -10.15 -7.79
CA THR A 47 -6.75 -9.82 -9.12
C THR A 47 -7.57 -8.69 -9.73
N SER A 48 -7.08 -8.12 -10.84
CA SER A 48 -7.82 -7.13 -11.66
C SER A 48 -9.20 -7.61 -12.12
N ILE A 49 -9.45 -8.92 -12.17
CA ILE A 49 -10.76 -9.47 -12.56
C ILE A 49 -11.87 -9.05 -11.58
N ASN A 50 -11.51 -8.80 -10.33
CA ASN A 50 -12.44 -8.32 -9.30
C ASN A 50 -12.81 -6.83 -9.48
N PHE A 51 -12.36 -6.18 -10.55
CA PHE A 51 -12.62 -4.75 -10.79
C PHE A 51 -14.10 -4.39 -10.76
N LEU A 52 -14.97 -5.22 -11.33
CA LEU A 52 -16.42 -5.00 -11.30
C LEU A 52 -17.00 -5.09 -9.89
N GLU A 53 -16.45 -5.94 -9.01
CA GLU A 53 -16.88 -6.05 -7.61
C GLU A 53 -16.56 -4.76 -6.83
N PHE A 54 -15.38 -4.17 -7.10
CA PHE A 54 -14.91 -2.96 -6.44
C PHE A 54 -15.46 -1.65 -7.02
N GLN A 55 -15.92 -1.67 -8.28
CA GLN A 55 -16.37 -0.48 -9.00
C GLN A 55 -17.86 -0.46 -9.36
N GLY A 56 -18.53 -1.61 -9.43
CA GLY A 56 -19.86 -1.77 -10.03
C GLY A 56 -21.06 -1.41 -9.15
N ASN A 57 -20.88 -1.05 -7.87
CA ASN A 57 -22.00 -0.75 -6.97
C ASN A 57 -22.06 0.73 -6.54
N PRO A 58 -22.74 1.60 -7.32
CA PRO A 58 -22.94 3.00 -6.94
C PRO A 58 -23.84 3.18 -5.70
N SER A 59 -24.60 2.16 -5.29
CA SER A 59 -25.42 2.19 -4.06
C SER A 59 -24.63 1.97 -2.77
N LEU A 60 -23.35 1.55 -2.86
CA LEU A 60 -22.41 1.39 -1.74
C LEU A 60 -21.35 2.51 -1.69
N ASN A 61 -21.54 3.59 -2.46
CA ASN A 61 -20.60 4.71 -2.54
C ASN A 61 -20.61 5.62 -1.31
N ILE A 62 -21.47 5.34 -0.33
CA ILE A 62 -21.56 6.09 0.92
C ILE A 62 -20.88 5.26 1.99
N CYS A 63 -19.59 5.55 2.20
CA CYS A 63 -18.78 5.04 3.31
C CYS A 63 -18.42 3.54 3.21
N MET A 64 -17.18 3.28 2.78
CA MET A 64 -16.47 2.01 3.00
C MET A 64 -17.08 0.79 2.28
N HIS A 65 -16.55 0.46 1.10
CA HIS A 65 -16.38 -0.96 0.82
C HIS A 65 -15.57 -1.54 1.99
N PRO A 66 -16.12 -2.48 2.78
CA PRO A 66 -15.44 -2.99 3.97
C PRO A 66 -14.09 -3.59 3.62
N GLU A 67 -13.79 -3.89 2.36
CA GLU A 67 -12.53 -4.47 1.90
C GLU A 67 -11.51 -3.45 1.37
N ARG A 68 -11.85 -2.16 1.21
CA ARG A 68 -10.90 -1.15 0.69
C ARG A 68 -9.70 -0.95 1.62
N HIS A 69 -9.88 -1.09 2.93
CA HIS A 69 -8.76 -1.03 3.87
C HIS A 69 -7.73 -2.14 3.60
N ILE A 70 -8.15 -3.30 3.10
CA ILE A 70 -7.25 -4.40 2.71
C ILE A 70 -6.39 -3.96 1.53
N LEU A 71 -6.97 -3.26 0.55
CA LEU A 71 -6.22 -2.68 -0.57
C LEU A 71 -5.17 -1.69 -0.07
N PHE A 72 -5.53 -0.75 0.81
CA PHE A 72 -4.58 0.23 1.35
C PHE A 72 -3.44 -0.43 2.14
N LYS A 73 -3.76 -1.41 3.00
CA LYS A 73 -2.75 -2.15 3.75
C LYS A 73 -1.83 -2.94 2.82
N GLY A 74 -2.41 -3.69 1.89
CA GLY A 74 -1.68 -4.49 0.91
C GLY A 74 -0.79 -3.62 0.03
N PHE A 75 -1.32 -2.48 -0.43
CA PHE A 75 -0.59 -1.51 -1.23
C PHE A 75 0.68 -1.02 -0.51
N ARG A 76 0.58 -0.63 0.77
CA ARG A 76 1.75 -0.19 1.57
C ARG A 76 2.77 -1.30 1.78
N ILE A 77 2.31 -2.53 2.03
CA ILE A 77 3.19 -3.68 2.23
C ILE A 77 3.95 -4.00 0.94
N LEU A 78 3.28 -3.96 -0.21
CA LEU A 78 3.89 -4.21 -1.51
C LEU A 78 4.87 -3.11 -1.92
N GLU A 79 4.55 -1.83 -1.72
CA GLU A 79 5.49 -0.73 -1.95
C GLU A 79 6.80 -0.94 -1.16
N LYS A 80 6.70 -1.27 0.13
CA LYS A 80 7.87 -1.55 0.97
C LYS A 80 8.60 -2.84 0.59
N ARG A 81 7.93 -3.81 -0.04
CA ARG A 81 8.57 -5.01 -0.55
C ARG A 81 9.36 -4.70 -1.82
N ILE A 82 8.78 -3.91 -2.74
CA ILE A 82 9.46 -3.46 -3.96
C ILE A 82 10.68 -2.62 -3.60
N GLU A 83 10.54 -1.66 -2.68
CA GLU A 83 11.66 -0.82 -2.23
C GLU A 83 12.83 -1.69 -1.74
N ARG A 84 12.56 -2.72 -0.92
CA ARG A 84 13.58 -3.68 -0.47
C ARG A 84 14.22 -4.44 -1.62
N LEU A 85 13.44 -4.98 -2.55
CA LEU A 85 13.94 -5.72 -3.70
C LEU A 85 14.81 -4.84 -4.62
N LEU A 86 14.42 -3.59 -4.85
CA LEU A 86 15.20 -2.63 -5.63
C LEU A 86 16.51 -2.23 -4.92
N THR A 87 16.49 -2.06 -3.59
CA THR A 87 17.72 -1.75 -2.83
C THR A 87 18.69 -2.93 -2.72
N GLN A 88 18.19 -4.16 -2.76
CA GLN A 88 19.02 -5.37 -2.63
C GLN A 88 19.88 -5.64 -3.88
N GLY A 89 19.53 -5.06 -5.04
CA GLY A 89 20.42 -4.93 -6.20
C GLY A 89 20.93 -6.24 -6.83
N ASN A 90 20.49 -7.41 -6.35
CA ASN A 90 20.95 -8.70 -6.83
C ASN A 90 20.06 -9.14 -7.99
N THR A 91 20.54 -8.95 -9.21
CA THR A 91 19.79 -9.17 -10.45
C THR A 91 20.09 -10.53 -11.06
N GLU A 92 19.83 -11.62 -10.35
CA GLU A 92 20.01 -12.97 -10.90
C GLU A 92 18.74 -13.79 -10.70
N GLY A 93 18.13 -14.19 -11.83
CA GLY A 93 17.07 -15.21 -11.94
C GLY A 93 15.83 -15.03 -11.07
N GLU A 94 15.87 -15.57 -9.86
CA GLU A 94 14.74 -15.77 -8.96
C GLU A 94 14.23 -14.46 -8.35
N ASP A 95 15.15 -13.57 -7.91
CA ASP A 95 14.82 -12.25 -7.36
C ASP A 95 14.08 -11.37 -8.39
N ARG A 96 14.37 -11.55 -9.67
CA ARG A 96 13.71 -10.83 -10.78
C ARG A 96 12.29 -11.34 -11.02
N ILE A 97 12.04 -12.64 -10.88
CA ILE A 97 10.69 -13.22 -10.99
C ILE A 97 9.85 -12.79 -9.78
N ASP A 98 10.43 -12.78 -8.59
CA ASP A 98 9.80 -12.29 -7.38
C ASP A 98 9.43 -10.80 -7.50
N ALA A 99 10.36 -9.96 -7.99
CA ALA A 99 10.07 -8.56 -8.27
C ALA A 99 8.92 -8.40 -9.27
N PHE A 100 8.92 -9.19 -10.35
CA PHE A 100 7.85 -9.23 -11.34
C PHE A 100 6.48 -9.52 -10.70
N LEU A 101 6.37 -10.57 -9.88
CA LEU A 101 5.13 -10.95 -9.21
C LEU A 101 4.63 -9.85 -8.27
N VAL A 102 5.55 -9.19 -7.56
CA VAL A 102 5.21 -8.08 -6.66
C VAL A 102 4.73 -6.86 -7.45
N PHE A 103 5.36 -6.50 -8.57
CA PHE A 103 4.90 -5.42 -9.45
C PHE A 103 3.53 -5.73 -10.05
N LEU A 104 3.31 -6.96 -10.50
CA LEU A 104 2.03 -7.38 -11.06
C LEU A 104 0.91 -7.27 -10.02
N LYS A 105 1.16 -7.75 -8.80
CA LYS A 105 0.23 -7.64 -7.68
C LYS A 105 -0.05 -6.18 -7.31
N LEU A 106 0.98 -5.33 -7.32
CA LEU A 106 0.83 -3.90 -7.09
C LEU A 106 -0.06 -3.25 -8.16
N GLY A 107 0.10 -3.63 -9.42
CA GLY A 107 -0.74 -3.19 -10.53
C GLY A 107 -2.21 -3.55 -10.32
N HIS A 108 -2.50 -4.81 -9.93
CA HIS A 108 -3.87 -5.24 -9.61
C HIS A 108 -4.49 -4.42 -8.48
N ILE A 109 -3.77 -4.26 -7.37
CA ILE A 109 -4.31 -3.53 -6.21
C ILE A 109 -4.49 -2.04 -6.52
N SER A 110 -3.56 -1.44 -7.27
CA SER A 110 -3.67 -0.03 -7.69
C SER A 110 -4.89 0.18 -8.59
N LEU A 111 -5.15 -0.76 -9.50
CA LEU A 111 -6.35 -0.73 -10.35
C LEU A 111 -7.64 -0.85 -9.51
N LEU A 112 -7.70 -1.79 -8.55
CA LEU A 112 -8.84 -1.94 -7.66
C LEU A 112 -9.04 -0.73 -6.74
N ALA A 113 -7.96 -0.02 -6.39
CA ALA A 113 -7.99 1.22 -5.63
C ALA A 113 -8.44 2.43 -6.47
N GLY A 114 -8.50 2.30 -7.80
CA GLY A 114 -8.85 3.38 -8.73
C GLY A 114 -7.69 4.30 -9.12
N ASP A 115 -6.44 3.96 -8.79
CA ASP A 115 -5.25 4.70 -9.18
C ASP A 115 -4.67 4.15 -10.50
N TYR A 116 -5.26 4.59 -11.62
CA TYR A 116 -4.94 4.10 -12.95
C TYR A 116 -3.54 4.46 -13.43
N ALA A 117 -3.01 5.63 -13.03
CA ALA A 117 -1.68 6.07 -13.43
C ALA A 117 -0.60 5.20 -12.77
N ARG A 118 -0.76 4.93 -11.47
CA ARG A 118 0.14 4.04 -10.74
C ARG A 118 0.01 2.58 -11.20
N ALA A 119 -1.21 2.13 -11.49
CA ALA A 119 -1.43 0.80 -12.07
C ALA A 119 -0.70 0.64 -13.42
N LEU A 120 -0.78 1.63 -14.30
CA LEU A 120 -0.09 1.61 -15.59
C LEU A 120 1.43 1.49 -15.41
N SER A 121 2.01 2.33 -14.55
CA SER A 121 3.45 2.30 -14.27
C SER A 121 3.90 0.94 -13.74
N ALA A 122 3.13 0.35 -12.83
CA ALA A 122 3.45 -0.97 -12.28
C ALA A 122 3.36 -2.08 -13.34
N TYR A 123 2.34 -2.04 -14.21
CA TYR A 123 2.23 -3.01 -15.31
C TYR A 123 3.34 -2.86 -16.34
N GLN A 124 3.76 -1.64 -16.67
CA GLN A 124 4.89 -1.40 -17.57
C GLN A 124 6.19 -1.93 -16.99
N GLN A 125 6.43 -1.72 -15.69
CA GLN A 125 7.59 -2.27 -15.00
C GLN A 125 7.55 -3.80 -14.98
N ALA A 126 6.41 -4.42 -14.66
CA ALA A 126 6.25 -5.88 -14.73
C ALA A 126 6.50 -6.43 -16.14
N HIS A 127 5.95 -5.79 -17.18
CA HIS A 127 6.16 -6.17 -18.57
C HIS A 127 7.64 -6.09 -18.97
N SER A 128 8.36 -5.04 -18.55
CA SER A 128 9.79 -4.89 -18.83
C SER A 128 10.67 -5.97 -18.19
N MET A 129 10.21 -6.55 -17.07
CA MET A 129 10.96 -7.58 -16.34
C MET A 129 10.73 -8.98 -16.90
N ALA A 130 9.50 -9.35 -17.24
CA ALA A 130 9.19 -10.72 -17.69
C ALA A 130 7.99 -10.74 -18.65
N GLU A 131 8.24 -10.33 -19.90
CA GLU A 131 7.23 -10.33 -20.97
C GLU A 131 6.56 -11.70 -21.16
N ASP A 132 7.35 -12.78 -21.23
CA ASP A 132 6.83 -14.15 -21.44
C ASP A 132 5.85 -14.63 -20.36
N HIS A 133 5.99 -14.13 -19.13
CA HIS A 133 5.13 -14.51 -18.00
C HIS A 133 3.91 -13.59 -17.89
N PHE A 134 4.05 -12.33 -18.30
CA PHE A 134 3.00 -11.34 -18.25
C PHE A 134 1.76 -11.76 -19.03
N TRP A 135 1.93 -12.26 -20.26
CA TRP A 135 0.81 -12.63 -21.12
C TRP A 135 0.10 -13.93 -20.70
N LYS A 136 0.70 -14.73 -19.82
CA LYS A 136 0.10 -15.98 -19.32
C LYS A 136 -0.96 -15.74 -18.25
N ASP A 137 -0.87 -14.64 -17.52
CA ASP A 137 -1.84 -14.30 -16.50
C ASP A 137 -3.05 -13.58 -17.10
N SER A 138 -4.23 -14.17 -16.95
CA SER A 138 -5.49 -13.59 -17.43
C SER A 138 -5.83 -12.29 -16.68
N GLY A 139 -5.43 -12.19 -15.41
CA GLY A 139 -5.55 -10.97 -14.62
C GLY A 139 -4.74 -9.83 -15.24
N ALA A 140 -3.45 -10.06 -15.50
CA ALA A 140 -2.55 -9.06 -16.05
C ALA A 140 -3.11 -8.38 -17.30
N TYR A 141 -3.50 -9.18 -18.30
CA TYR A 141 -4.06 -8.67 -19.55
C TYR A 141 -5.37 -7.92 -19.36
N HIS A 142 -6.29 -8.46 -18.55
CA HIS A 142 -7.56 -7.81 -18.25
C HIS A 142 -7.36 -6.44 -17.57
N GLY A 143 -6.47 -6.38 -16.58
CA GLY A 143 -6.18 -5.15 -15.85
C GLY A 143 -5.55 -4.09 -16.75
N LEU A 144 -4.58 -4.48 -17.57
CA LEU A 144 -3.94 -3.59 -18.53
C LEU A 144 -4.93 -3.02 -19.55
N GLY A 145 -5.86 -3.86 -20.05
CA GLY A 145 -6.93 -3.44 -20.95
C GLY A 145 -7.84 -2.37 -20.35
N ILE A 146 -8.24 -2.53 -19.08
CA ILE A 146 -9.05 -1.54 -18.36
C ILE A 146 -8.30 -0.21 -18.25
N VAL A 147 -7.02 -0.24 -17.87
CA VAL A 147 -6.19 0.97 -17.72
C VAL A 147 -6.07 1.73 -19.05
N TYR A 148 -5.80 1.02 -20.16
CA TYR A 148 -5.74 1.65 -21.47
C TYR A 148 -7.09 2.24 -21.91
N LEU A 149 -8.19 1.52 -21.66
CA LEU A 149 -9.54 2.02 -21.97
C LEU A 149 -9.84 3.30 -21.18
N HIS A 150 -9.48 3.33 -19.89
CA HIS A 150 -9.63 4.50 -19.03
C HIS A 150 -8.90 5.70 -19.64
N PHE A 151 -7.60 5.60 -19.98
CA PHE A 151 -6.86 6.71 -20.58
C PHE A 151 -7.38 7.12 -21.96
N LYS A 152 -7.79 6.16 -22.79
CA LYS A 152 -8.36 6.44 -24.10
C LYS A 152 -9.65 7.26 -23.98
N ALA A 153 -10.51 6.95 -23.01
CA ALA A 153 -11.78 7.66 -22.79
C ALA A 153 -11.59 9.18 -22.57
N TYR A 154 -10.56 9.60 -21.82
CA TYR A 154 -10.28 11.03 -21.62
C TYR A 154 -9.76 11.72 -22.89
N GLY A 155 -9.04 11.02 -23.76
CA GLY A 155 -8.57 11.58 -25.02
C GLY A 155 -9.73 12.01 -25.95
N TRP A 156 -10.79 11.19 -26.02
CA TRP A 156 -12.01 11.53 -26.76
C TRP A 156 -12.72 12.73 -26.14
N LEU A 157 -12.77 12.78 -24.81
CA LEU A 157 -13.44 13.82 -24.06
C LEU A 157 -12.82 15.20 -24.36
N VAL A 158 -11.49 15.30 -24.33
CA VAL A 158 -10.77 16.55 -24.67
C VAL A 158 -10.99 16.95 -26.14
N SER A 159 -11.04 15.99 -27.07
CA SER A 159 -11.24 16.26 -28.49
C SER A 159 -12.64 16.80 -28.82
N CYS A 160 -13.64 16.53 -27.98
CA CYS A 160 -14.99 17.11 -28.13
C CYS A 160 -15.12 18.52 -27.55
N PHE A 161 -14.19 18.95 -26.68
CA PHE A 161 -14.22 20.27 -26.04
C PHE A 161 -13.39 21.34 -26.78
N VAL A 162 -12.50 20.93 -27.69
CA VAL A 162 -11.68 21.79 -28.56
C VAL A 162 -12.37 21.98 -29.89
#